data_AF-A0A6G2DF72-F1
#
_entry.id   AF-A0A6G2DF72-F1
#
_cell.length_a   1.000
_cell.length_b   1.000
_cell.length_c   1.000
_cell.angle_alpha   90.00
_cell.angle_beta   90.00
_cell.angle_gamma   90.00
#
_symmetry.space_group_name_H-M   'P 1'
#
loop_
_entity.id
_entity.type
_entity.pdbx_description
1 polymer ?
#
loop_
_entity_poly.entity_id
_entity_poly.type
_entity_poly.pdbx_seq_one_letter_code
_entity_poly.pdbx_strand_id
1 'polypeptide(L)'
;VYLGLVDGMVSGAIHSTASTVRPALQIIKTRPNVTRTSGAFLMVRGTERYLFGDCAININPDAEALAEIAINSAITAKMFGIEPKIAMLSYSTKGSGFGESVDKV
;
A
#
# COMPACT_ATOMS: atom_id res chain seq x y z
N VAL A 1 -21.65 0.25 -4.70
CA VAL A 1 -20.40 -0.54 -4.59
C VAL A 1 -20.71 -1.97 -4.20
N TYR A 2 -20.95 -2.31 -2.94
CA TYR A 2 -21.18 -3.71 -2.52
C TYR A 2 -22.32 -4.44 -3.27
N LEU A 3 -23.45 -3.76 -3.45
CA LEU A 3 -24.62 -4.29 -4.16
C LEU A 3 -24.52 -4.21 -5.69
N GLY A 4 -23.36 -3.82 -6.24
CA GLY A 4 -23.17 -3.70 -7.70
C GLY A 4 -23.88 -2.52 -8.37
N LEU A 5 -24.57 -1.65 -7.61
CA LEU A 5 -25.29 -0.50 -8.17
C LEU A 5 -24.39 0.62 -8.74
N VAL A 6 -23.12 0.66 -8.30
CA VAL A 6 -22.06 1.58 -8.77
C VAL A 6 -20.71 0.89 -8.57
N ASP A 7 -19.72 1.24 -9.39
CA ASP A 7 -18.43 0.53 -9.48
C ASP A 7 -17.39 0.94 -8.44
N GLY A 8 -17.50 2.15 -7.89
CA GLY A 8 -16.51 2.71 -6.97
C GLY A 8 -17.06 3.83 -6.09
N MET A 9 -16.26 4.27 -5.12
CA MET A 9 -16.60 5.36 -4.21
C MET A 9 -15.37 6.24 -3.99
N VAL A 10 -15.58 7.55 -4.01
CA VAL A 10 -14.59 8.56 -3.60
C VAL A 10 -15.23 9.40 -2.49
N SER A 11 -14.54 9.54 -1.37
CA SER A 11 -14.96 10.33 -0.19
C SER A 11 -13.71 10.96 0.46
N GLY A 12 -13.86 11.58 1.62
CA GLY A 12 -12.75 12.14 2.40
C GLY A 12 -12.52 13.64 2.25
N ALA A 13 -13.24 14.32 1.35
CA ALA A 13 -13.12 15.78 1.21
C ALA A 13 -13.52 16.56 2.48
N ILE A 14 -14.51 16.04 3.23
CA ILE A 14 -15.01 16.62 4.49
C ILE A 14 -15.13 15.58 5.61
N HIS A 15 -14.50 14.41 5.44
CA HIS A 15 -14.57 13.29 6.38
C HIS A 15 -13.17 12.76 6.67
N SER A 16 -12.95 12.25 7.87
CA SER A 16 -11.67 11.62 8.21
C SER A 16 -11.38 10.39 7.32
N THR A 17 -10.11 10.06 7.13
CA THR A 17 -9.68 8.81 6.48
C THR A 17 -10.33 7.59 7.13
N ALA A 18 -10.40 7.58 8.48
CA ALA A 18 -11.01 6.50 9.24
C ALA A 18 -12.52 6.35 8.93
N SER A 19 -13.24 7.45 8.71
CA SER A 19 -14.66 7.43 8.35
C SER A 19 -14.90 6.82 6.96
N THR A 20 -13.92 6.92 6.05
CA THR A 20 -14.01 6.33 4.71
C THR A 20 -13.56 4.87 4.70
N VAL A 21 -12.42 4.56 5.33
CA VAL A 21 -11.81 3.22 5.31
C VAL A 21 -12.61 2.21 6.15
N ARG A 22 -13.17 2.62 7.30
CA ARG A 22 -13.92 1.72 8.19
C ARG A 22 -15.09 0.99 7.49
N PRO A 23 -16.06 1.68 6.85
CA PRO A 23 -17.14 0.99 6.15
C PRO A 23 -16.64 0.21 4.93
N ALA A 24 -15.58 0.67 4.26
CA ALA A 24 -14.96 -0.09 3.16
C ALA A 24 -14.45 -1.46 3.65
N LEU A 25 -13.78 -1.51 4.80
CA LEU A 25 -13.29 -2.77 5.39
C LEU A 25 -14.41 -3.65 5.97
N GLN A 26 -15.46 -3.06 6.53
CA GLN A 26 -16.58 -3.82 7.11
C GLN A 26 -17.48 -4.44 6.04
N ILE A 27 -17.72 -3.74 4.93
CA ILE A 27 -18.71 -4.12 3.92
C ILE A 27 -18.04 -4.73 2.68
N ILE A 28 -17.05 -4.04 2.08
CA ILE A 28 -16.40 -4.47 0.83
C ILE A 28 -15.32 -5.50 1.08
N LYS A 29 -14.54 -5.31 2.16
CA LYS A 29 -13.39 -6.14 2.57
C LYS A 29 -12.22 -6.09 1.56
N THR A 30 -11.18 -6.84 1.85
CA THR A 30 -10.02 -7.04 0.99
C THR A 30 -10.30 -8.11 -0.07
N ARG A 31 -9.45 -8.16 -1.10
CA ARG A 31 -9.47 -9.25 -2.10
C ARG A 31 -9.02 -10.57 -1.44
N PRO A 32 -9.33 -11.73 -2.04
CA PRO A 32 -8.77 -13.01 -1.58
C PRO A 32 -7.24 -12.94 -1.47
N ASN A 33 -6.69 -13.51 -0.40
CA ASN A 33 -5.25 -13.53 -0.09
C ASN A 33 -4.62 -12.15 0.18
N VAL A 34 -5.44 -11.11 0.39
CA VAL A 34 -5.00 -9.80 0.90
C VAL A 34 -5.62 -9.64 2.27
N THR A 35 -4.81 -9.43 3.30
CA THR A 35 -5.27 -9.31 4.69
C THR A 35 -5.49 -7.85 5.10
N ARG A 36 -4.87 -6.90 4.40
CA ARG A 36 -4.86 -5.49 4.77
C ARG A 36 -4.82 -4.56 3.56
N THR A 37 -5.33 -3.34 3.73
CA THR A 37 -5.21 -2.27 2.73
C THR A 37 -3.93 -1.48 2.94
N SER A 38 -3.36 -0.93 1.87
CA SER A 38 -2.20 -0.05 1.89
C SER A 38 -2.44 1.23 1.08
N GLY A 39 -1.86 2.34 1.53
CA GLY A 39 -1.98 3.65 0.86
C GLY A 39 -0.78 3.96 -0.03
N ALA A 40 -0.89 3.69 -1.34
CA ALA A 40 0.19 3.96 -2.28
C ALA A 40 0.18 5.42 -2.78
N PHE A 41 1.37 6.01 -2.92
CA PHE A 41 1.56 7.31 -3.57
C PHE A 41 2.30 7.14 -4.90
N LEU A 42 1.73 7.69 -5.98
CA LEU A 42 2.42 7.83 -7.26
C LEU A 42 3.25 9.13 -7.24
N MET A 43 4.57 9.00 -7.40
CA MET A 43 5.51 10.10 -7.41
C MET A 43 5.94 10.36 -8.85
N VAL A 44 5.78 11.59 -9.36
CA VAL A 44 6.13 11.95 -10.73
C VAL A 44 6.97 13.22 -10.74
N ARG A 45 8.13 13.17 -11.40
CA ARG A 45 9.01 14.32 -11.63
C ARG A 45 9.60 14.24 -13.04
N GLY A 46 9.09 15.07 -13.96
CA GLY A 46 9.47 14.98 -15.37
C GLY A 46 9.14 13.59 -15.92
N THR A 47 10.17 12.87 -16.40
CA THR A 47 10.04 11.48 -16.89
C THR A 47 10.17 10.42 -15.80
N GLU A 48 10.59 10.80 -14.59
CA GLU A 48 10.75 9.87 -13.46
C GLU A 48 9.39 9.57 -12.84
N ARG A 49 9.13 8.28 -12.60
CA ARG A 49 7.90 7.78 -11.99
C ARG A 49 8.24 6.70 -10.97
N TYR A 50 7.79 6.89 -9.73
CA TYR A 50 7.95 5.94 -8.64
C TYR A 50 6.62 5.68 -7.95
N LEU A 51 6.53 4.56 -7.23
CA LEU A 51 5.41 4.28 -6.36
C LEU A 51 5.95 4.03 -4.95
N PHE A 52 5.47 4.81 -3.98
CA PHE A 52 5.80 4.62 -2.57
C PHE A 52 4.73 3.74 -1.93
N GLY A 53 5.18 2.62 -1.34
CA GLY A 53 4.33 1.61 -0.73
C GLY A 53 3.93 2.00 0.68
N ASP A 54 2.63 2.12 0.90
CA ASP A 54 1.97 2.42 2.17
C ASP A 54 2.53 3.59 3.00
N CYS A 55 2.16 4.80 2.62
CA CYS A 55 2.50 6.02 3.36
C CYS A 55 1.29 6.59 4.11
N ALA A 56 0.27 5.77 4.39
CA ALA A 56 -1.01 6.29 4.91
C ALA A 56 -1.77 5.38 5.88
N ILE A 57 -1.71 4.05 5.77
CA ILE A 57 -2.64 3.15 6.49
C ILE A 57 -1.98 2.40 7.63
N ASN A 58 -0.91 1.64 7.38
CA ASN A 58 -0.32 0.77 8.41
C ASN A 58 0.82 1.49 9.15
N ILE A 59 0.69 1.62 10.47
CA ILE A 59 1.61 2.42 11.32
C ILE A 59 2.99 1.77 11.45
N ASN A 60 3.02 0.47 11.76
CA ASN A 60 4.26 -0.30 11.90
C ASN A 60 4.02 -1.71 11.30
N PRO A 61 4.12 -1.86 9.97
CA PRO A 61 3.88 -3.15 9.34
C PRO A 61 4.95 -4.16 9.78
N ASP A 62 4.50 -5.38 10.07
CA ASP A 62 5.35 -6.56 10.27
C ASP A 62 5.90 -7.08 8.93
N ALA A 63 6.73 -8.13 8.95
CA ALA A 63 7.35 -8.68 7.74
C ALA A 63 6.31 -9.19 6.72
N GLU A 64 5.24 -9.84 7.19
CA GLU A 64 4.15 -10.32 6.33
C GLU A 64 3.39 -9.14 5.68
N ALA A 65 3.14 -8.08 6.44
CA ALA A 65 2.55 -6.84 5.95
C ALA A 65 3.41 -6.17 4.92
N LEU A 66 4.72 -6.07 5.16
CA LEU A 66 5.67 -5.49 4.21
C LEU A 66 5.69 -6.29 2.90
N ALA A 67 5.69 -7.61 2.95
CA ALA A 67 5.60 -8.46 1.77
C ALA A 67 4.28 -8.24 1.00
N GLU A 68 3.15 -8.17 1.71
CA GLU A 68 1.84 -7.92 1.10
C GLU A 68 1.76 -6.51 0.47
N ILE A 69 2.30 -5.49 1.15
CA ILE A 69 2.39 -4.11 0.66
C ILE A 69 3.23 -4.07 -0.62
N ALA A 70 4.37 -4.76 -0.67
CA ALA A 70 5.21 -4.84 -1.86
C ALA A 70 4.47 -5.44 -3.06
N ILE A 71 3.76 -6.57 -2.86
CA ILE A 71 3.00 -7.23 -3.93
C ILE A 71 1.86 -6.32 -4.42
N ASN A 72 1.07 -5.75 -3.52
CA ASN A 72 -0.03 -4.84 -3.87
C ASN A 72 0.47 -3.56 -4.55
N SER A 73 1.62 -3.04 -4.12
CA SER A 73 2.28 -1.89 -4.73
C SER A 73 2.73 -2.18 -6.16
N ALA A 74 3.26 -3.38 -6.42
CA ALA A 74 3.63 -3.80 -7.78
C ALA A 74 2.42 -3.94 -8.72
N ILE A 75 1.29 -4.46 -8.22
CA ILE A 75 0.04 -4.50 -8.99
C ILE A 75 -0.43 -3.08 -9.33
N THR A 76 -0.38 -2.17 -8.35
CA THR A 76 -0.77 -0.77 -8.54
C THR A 76 0.18 -0.05 -9.52
N ALA A 77 1.48 -0.30 -9.45
CA ALA A 77 2.48 0.28 -10.36
C ALA A 77 2.22 -0.12 -11.82
N LYS A 78 1.83 -1.37 -12.08
CA LYS A 78 1.45 -1.84 -13.42
C LYS A 78 0.26 -1.07 -14.00
N MET A 79 -0.71 -0.67 -13.18
CA MET A 79 -1.86 0.14 -13.63
C MET A 79 -1.43 1.52 -14.16
N PHE A 80 -0.28 2.04 -13.72
CA PHE A 80 0.31 3.30 -14.19
C PHE A 80 1.38 3.10 -15.27
N GLY A 81 1.53 1.88 -15.82
CA GLY A 81 2.53 1.58 -16.84
C GLY A 81 3.97 1.70 -16.33
N ILE A 82 4.20 1.37 -15.05
CA ILE A 82 5.52 1.26 -14.44
C ILE A 82 5.87 -0.22 -14.34
N GLU A 83 7.02 -0.62 -14.90
CA GLU A 83 7.55 -1.97 -14.72
C GLU A 83 8.05 -2.12 -13.28
N PRO A 84 7.45 -3.00 -12.45
CA PRO A 84 7.77 -3.03 -11.03
C PRO A 84 9.20 -3.51 -10.75
N LYS A 85 9.98 -2.66 -10.09
CA LYS A 85 11.27 -3.01 -9.48
C LYS A 85 11.20 -2.62 -8.01
N ILE A 86 10.87 -3.60 -7.18
CA ILE A 86 10.59 -3.37 -5.75
C ILE A 86 11.91 -3.26 -5.00
N ALA A 87 11.99 -2.28 -4.09
CA ALA A 87 13.05 -2.17 -3.10
C ALA A 87 12.42 -2.04 -1.72
N MET A 88 12.78 -2.95 -0.81
CA MET A 88 12.40 -2.88 0.58
C MET A 88 13.39 -1.96 1.31
N LEU A 89 12.89 -0.84 1.84
CA LEU A 89 13.75 0.18 2.45
C LEU A 89 14.01 -0.14 3.92
N SER A 90 15.27 0.00 4.32
CA SER A 90 15.74 -0.10 5.70
C SER A 90 16.94 0.82 5.89
N TYR A 91 17.35 1.06 7.13
CA TYR A 91 18.62 1.74 7.41
C TYR A 91 19.84 0.84 7.16
N SER A 92 19.63 -0.45 6.90
CA SER A 92 20.67 -1.44 6.57
C SER A 92 20.55 -1.88 5.12
N THR A 93 21.69 -2.09 4.46
CA THR A 93 21.77 -2.70 3.14
C THR A 93 22.52 -4.01 3.25
N LYS A 94 21.83 -5.13 3.03
CA LYS A 94 22.42 -6.50 3.00
C LYS A 94 23.39 -6.79 4.16
N GLY A 95 22.97 -6.47 5.38
CA GLY A 95 23.74 -6.76 6.60
C GLY A 95 24.73 -5.66 7.03
N SER A 96 24.66 -4.45 6.45
CA SER A 96 25.49 -3.32 6.91
C SER A 96 25.13 -2.81 8.31
N GLY A 97 23.95 -3.15 8.81
CA GLY A 97 23.46 -2.91 10.16
C GLY A 97 22.55 -4.04 10.63
N PHE A 98 22.27 -4.07 11.93
CA PHE A 98 21.55 -5.15 12.61
C PHE A 98 20.46 -4.61 13.54
N GLY A 99 19.50 -5.46 13.90
CA GLY A 99 18.40 -5.15 14.82
C GLY A 99 17.04 -5.61 14.28
N GLU A 100 16.03 -5.68 15.16
CA GLU A 100 14.71 -6.24 14.82
C GLU A 100 14.06 -5.58 13.60
N SER A 101 14.23 -4.26 13.43
CA SER A 101 13.71 -3.54 12.26
C SER A 101 14.45 -3.84 10.95
N VAL A 102 15.70 -4.34 11.03
CA VAL A 102 16.43 -4.85 9.86
C VAL A 102 15.96 -6.25 9.54
N ASP A 103 15.83 -7.12 10.55
CA ASP A 103 15.41 -8.52 10.36
C ASP A 103 13.98 -8.64 9.81
N LYS A 104 13.16 -7.61 10.06
CA LYS A 104 11.79 -7.46 9.54
C LYS A 104 11.70 -7.22 8.03
N VAL A 105 12.78 -6.73 7.39
CA VAL A 105 12.80 -6.21 6.00
C VAL A 105 13.63 -7.11 5.09
#